data_AF-A0A7J2X8W8-F1
#
_entry.id   AF-A0A7J2X8W8-F1
#
_cell.length_a   1.000
_cell.length_b   1.000
_cell.length_c   1.000
_cell.angle_alpha   90.00
_cell.angle_beta   90.00
_cell.angle_gamma   90.00
#
_symmetry.space_group_name_H-M   'P 1'
#
loop_
_entity.id
_entity.type
_entity.pdbx_description
1 polymer ?
#
loop_
_entity_poly.entity_id
_entity_poly.type
_entity_poly.pdbx_seq_one_letter_code
_entity_poly.pdbx_strand_id
1 'polypeptide(L)'
;MNKKISSNSPSLLMSSEFEPDNYWALIISVDYKDKNQPYYPKYAKVKDNLISNYWYEDHIKTVIGKKATKKNVKAAFYDWLVKNAGEGSTAFIYFMAHGYKRNPLPPYWPPGGLCLWGYKEGNGCLDENALQYDVLGDWLDDLKASNIVVIISSCYSGDAIRYLKGEGRVIITSTKWDEMSYSEVSSSLPDAIFKADNFYGNKGKGKRDGFVSAEEIYTYCEYHTIKSHPQIWDSDPENEIVLACLKPLVDIITPEANRLYIFDREIMTIPATDSIIVGPITIIVSATDPEGIRNVEFYIDNELKYNATEEPYSWRWSEFSIGYHTIKVVVYDNTQIDYYAYSSEDTIRIFKYF
;
A
#
# COMPACT_ATOMS: atom_id res chain seq x y z
N MET A 1 -25.11 8.15 -9.57
CA MET A 1 -25.54 9.34 -10.34
C MET A 1 -24.43 10.37 -10.22
N ASN A 2 -23.74 10.63 -11.33
CA ASN A 2 -22.54 11.46 -11.39
C ASN A 2 -22.92 12.94 -11.32
N LYS A 3 -22.49 13.64 -10.27
CA LYS A 3 -22.50 15.11 -10.25
C LYS A 3 -21.14 15.60 -10.71
N LYS A 4 -21.03 15.96 -12.00
CA LYS A 4 -19.97 16.84 -12.51
C LYS A 4 -20.03 18.16 -11.74
N ILE A 5 -18.99 18.47 -10.98
CA ILE A 5 -18.83 19.79 -10.37
C ILE A 5 -18.20 20.71 -11.42
N SER A 6 -18.80 21.88 -11.62
CA SER A 6 -18.40 22.86 -12.64
C SER A 6 -17.11 23.58 -12.29
N SER A 7 -16.29 23.78 -13.32
CA SER A 7 -15.05 24.55 -13.37
C SER A 7 -15.13 25.92 -12.68
N ASN A 8 -14.46 26.06 -11.54
CA ASN A 8 -13.81 27.28 -11.05
C ASN A 8 -12.90 26.97 -9.84
N SER A 9 -12.25 25.80 -9.84
CA SER A 9 -11.29 25.42 -8.80
C SER A 9 -9.90 25.98 -9.16
N PRO A 10 -9.08 26.42 -8.18
CA PRO A 10 -7.66 26.68 -8.40
C PRO A 10 -7.03 25.49 -9.12
N SER A 11 -6.10 25.75 -10.04
CA SER A 11 -5.51 24.74 -10.93
C SER A 11 -5.02 23.54 -10.13
N LEU A 12 -5.79 22.45 -10.21
CA LEU A 12 -5.46 21.18 -9.56
C LEU A 12 -4.17 20.66 -10.20
N LEU A 13 -3.23 20.18 -9.38
CA LEU A 13 -2.07 19.47 -9.87
C LEU A 13 -2.56 18.08 -10.30
N MET A 14 -2.76 17.89 -11.61
CA MET A 14 -2.83 16.53 -12.15
C MET A 14 -1.43 15.94 -11.97
N SER A 15 -1.27 14.98 -11.06
CA SER A 15 -0.01 14.27 -10.95
C SER A 15 0.13 13.38 -12.20
N SER A 16 1.18 13.61 -12.99
CA SER A 16 1.60 12.69 -14.05
C SER A 16 2.37 11.48 -13.50
N GLU A 17 2.60 11.44 -12.19
CA GLU A 17 3.48 10.43 -11.55
C GLU A 17 2.72 9.16 -11.16
N PHE A 18 1.38 9.22 -11.04
CA PHE A 18 0.55 8.05 -10.74
C PHE A 18 -0.82 8.14 -11.43
N GLU A 19 -1.03 7.30 -12.45
CA GLU A 19 -2.31 7.14 -13.15
C GLU A 19 -2.85 5.71 -12.95
N PRO A 20 -3.79 5.47 -12.01
CA PRO A 20 -4.28 4.15 -11.59
C PRO A 20 -4.70 3.22 -12.72
N ASP A 21 -5.26 3.78 -13.80
CA ASP A 21 -5.63 3.05 -15.03
C ASP A 21 -4.45 2.26 -15.63
N ASN A 22 -3.22 2.74 -15.41
CA ASN A 22 -2.00 2.16 -15.96
C ASN A 22 -1.29 1.18 -15.02
N TYR A 23 -1.85 0.89 -13.84
CA TYR A 23 -1.22 0.00 -12.85
C TYR A 23 -1.87 -1.38 -12.83
N TRP A 24 -1.05 -2.43 -12.92
CA TRP A 24 -1.50 -3.83 -12.97
C TRP A 24 -0.70 -4.73 -12.04
N ALA A 25 -1.37 -5.48 -11.17
CA ALA A 25 -0.71 -6.32 -10.17
C ALA A 25 -0.98 -7.82 -10.36
N LEU A 26 0.07 -8.63 -10.26
CA LEU A 26 -0.02 -10.08 -10.13
C LEU A 26 0.57 -10.52 -8.79
N ILE A 27 -0.29 -11.01 -7.89
CA ILE A 27 0.06 -11.47 -6.55
C ILE A 27 0.01 -13.00 -6.50
N ILE A 28 1.17 -13.63 -6.27
CA ILE A 28 1.33 -15.07 -6.15
C ILE A 28 1.68 -15.42 -4.71
N SER A 29 0.89 -16.30 -4.09
CA SER A 29 1.15 -16.74 -2.71
C SER A 29 0.90 -18.24 -2.51
N VAL A 30 1.90 -18.98 -2.05
CA VAL A 30 1.83 -20.44 -1.88
C VAL A 30 1.40 -20.84 -0.45
N ASP A 31 1.05 -19.85 0.36
CA ASP A 31 0.93 -19.92 1.81
C ASP A 31 0.21 -21.19 2.32
N TYR A 32 0.90 -21.93 3.18
CA TYR A 32 0.43 -23.18 3.78
C TYR A 32 -0.24 -22.84 5.12
N LYS A 33 -1.48 -23.31 5.32
CA LYS A 33 -2.18 -23.17 6.60
C LYS A 33 -1.28 -23.60 7.76
N ASP A 34 -0.88 -22.65 8.60
CA ASP A 34 -0.47 -22.96 9.96
C ASP A 34 -1.73 -23.22 10.78
N LYS A 35 -1.83 -24.39 11.43
CA LYS A 35 -3.09 -24.91 11.99
C LYS A 35 -3.55 -24.18 13.27
N ASN A 36 -2.74 -23.29 13.83
CA ASN A 36 -2.91 -22.81 15.22
C ASN A 36 -3.03 -21.28 15.40
N GLN A 37 -3.26 -20.50 14.34
CA GLN A 37 -3.47 -19.03 14.44
C GLN A 37 -4.70 -18.60 13.62
N PRO A 38 -5.48 -17.58 14.04
CA PRO A 38 -6.45 -16.93 13.16
C PRO A 38 -5.68 -16.31 11.98
N TYR A 39 -5.68 -17.04 10.88
CA TYR A 39 -4.81 -16.78 9.74
C TYR A 39 -5.42 -15.67 8.87
N TYR A 40 -4.91 -14.45 9.01
CA TYR A 40 -5.04 -13.45 7.97
C TYR A 40 -3.84 -13.62 7.02
N PRO A 41 -4.04 -14.14 5.80
CA PRO A 41 -2.92 -14.43 4.91
C PRO A 41 -2.15 -13.14 4.58
N LYS A 42 -0.82 -13.17 4.69
CA LYS A 42 0.02 -11.99 4.46
C LYS A 42 -0.16 -11.39 3.05
N TYR A 43 -0.52 -12.20 2.06
CA TYR A 43 -0.83 -11.73 0.71
C TYR A 43 -2.07 -10.82 0.64
N ALA A 44 -3.06 -11.01 1.53
CA ALA A 44 -4.28 -10.22 1.53
C ALA A 44 -3.98 -8.78 1.94
N LYS A 45 -3.01 -8.58 2.84
CA LYS A 45 -2.55 -7.23 3.21
C LYS A 45 -1.93 -6.49 2.03
N VAL A 46 -1.15 -7.17 1.19
CA VAL A 46 -0.58 -6.56 -0.02
C VAL A 46 -1.69 -6.10 -0.96
N LYS A 47 -2.69 -6.96 -1.24
CA LYS A 47 -3.83 -6.59 -2.07
C LYS A 47 -4.60 -5.40 -1.49
N ASP A 48 -4.96 -5.47 -0.21
CA ASP A 48 -5.74 -4.43 0.46
C ASP A 48 -4.98 -3.10 0.49
N ASN A 49 -3.65 -3.14 0.63
CA ASN A 49 -2.81 -1.94 0.59
C ASN A 49 -2.65 -1.35 -0.82
N LEU A 50 -2.61 -2.15 -1.87
CA LEU A 50 -2.66 -1.61 -3.24
C LEU A 50 -4.01 -0.92 -3.50
N ILE A 51 -5.12 -1.55 -3.10
CA ILE A 51 -6.46 -0.97 -3.25
C ILE A 51 -6.63 0.31 -2.41
N SER A 52 -6.13 0.33 -1.18
CA SER A 52 -6.20 1.53 -0.35
C SER A 52 -5.39 2.69 -0.93
N ASN A 53 -4.35 2.38 -1.72
CA ASN A 53 -3.57 3.32 -2.53
C ASN A 53 -4.05 3.38 -3.99
N TYR A 54 -5.35 3.26 -4.21
CA TYR A 54 -6.06 3.58 -5.46
C TYR A 54 -5.84 2.64 -6.65
N TRP A 55 -5.17 1.50 -6.46
CA TRP A 55 -5.16 0.47 -7.49
C TRP A 55 -6.58 -0.10 -7.67
N TYR A 56 -7.03 -0.21 -8.92
CA TYR A 56 -8.34 -0.82 -9.18
C TYR A 56 -8.31 -2.32 -8.86
N GLU A 57 -9.36 -2.80 -8.20
CA GLU A 57 -9.43 -4.21 -7.78
C GLU A 57 -9.41 -5.18 -8.97
N ASP A 58 -10.00 -4.81 -10.11
CA ASP A 58 -9.99 -5.59 -11.35
C ASP A 58 -8.64 -5.53 -12.09
N HIS A 59 -7.76 -4.60 -11.72
CA HIS A 59 -6.35 -4.55 -12.13
C HIS A 59 -5.44 -5.37 -11.21
N ILE A 60 -5.99 -6.15 -10.27
CA ILE A 60 -5.21 -7.00 -9.36
C ILE A 60 -5.62 -8.47 -9.51
N LYS A 61 -4.71 -9.29 -10.04
CA LYS A 61 -4.87 -10.75 -10.13
C LYS A 61 -4.16 -11.44 -8.99
N THR A 62 -4.85 -12.41 -8.37
CA THR A 62 -4.27 -13.25 -7.32
C THR A 62 -4.23 -14.72 -7.74
N VAL A 63 -3.12 -15.40 -7.45
CA VAL A 63 -2.98 -16.86 -7.60
C VAL A 63 -2.45 -17.44 -6.29
N ILE A 64 -3.34 -18.05 -5.50
CA ILE A 64 -3.08 -18.32 -4.09
C ILE A 64 -3.28 -19.79 -3.66
N GLY A 65 -2.54 -20.22 -2.64
CA GLY A 65 -2.62 -21.54 -2.01
C GLY A 65 -2.52 -22.67 -3.04
N LYS A 66 -3.43 -23.65 -2.97
CA LYS A 66 -3.45 -24.79 -3.90
C LYS A 66 -3.62 -24.44 -5.38
N LYS A 67 -4.05 -23.21 -5.68
CA LYS A 67 -4.17 -22.73 -7.07
C LYS A 67 -2.86 -22.15 -7.60
N ALA A 68 -1.89 -21.82 -6.73
CA ALA A 68 -0.56 -21.32 -7.12
C ALA A 68 0.32 -22.44 -7.67
N THR A 69 -0.13 -23.12 -8.73
CA THR A 69 0.67 -24.07 -9.51
C THR A 69 1.43 -23.32 -10.61
N LYS A 70 2.53 -23.88 -11.12
CA LYS A 70 3.29 -23.24 -12.22
C LYS A 70 2.42 -22.99 -13.45
N LYS A 71 1.53 -23.93 -13.78
CA LYS A 71 0.56 -23.78 -14.87
C LYS A 71 -0.35 -22.57 -14.68
N ASN A 72 -0.93 -22.41 -13.49
CA ASN A 72 -1.88 -21.33 -13.23
C ASN A 72 -1.19 -19.98 -13.09
N VAL A 73 0.02 -19.95 -12.52
CA VAL A 73 0.85 -18.74 -12.48
C VAL A 73 1.24 -18.32 -13.90
N LYS A 74 1.66 -19.26 -14.76
CA LYS A 74 1.94 -18.98 -16.17
C LYS A 74 0.72 -18.43 -16.89
N ALA A 75 -0.47 -19.02 -16.68
CA ALA A 75 -1.71 -18.53 -17.27
C ALA A 75 -2.05 -17.12 -16.77
N ALA A 76 -1.93 -16.85 -15.46
CA ALA A 76 -2.17 -15.51 -14.94
C ALA A 76 -1.16 -14.48 -15.47
N PHE A 77 0.08 -14.89 -15.72
CA PHE A 77 1.10 -14.04 -16.32
C PHE A 77 0.77 -13.73 -17.78
N TYR A 78 0.68 -14.74 -18.64
CA TYR A 78 0.52 -14.54 -20.09
C TYR A 78 -0.91 -14.21 -20.53
N ASP A 79 -1.91 -14.89 -19.95
CA ASP A 79 -3.30 -14.72 -20.39
C ASP A 79 -3.98 -13.51 -19.76
N TRP A 80 -3.37 -12.90 -18.74
CA TRP A 80 -3.92 -11.74 -18.04
C TRP A 80 -2.90 -10.60 -17.93
N LEU A 81 -1.75 -10.76 -17.25
CA LEU A 81 -0.84 -9.62 -17.03
C LEU A 81 -0.28 -9.07 -18.35
N VAL A 82 0.31 -9.92 -19.20
CA VAL A 82 0.89 -9.52 -20.50
C VAL A 82 -0.15 -8.89 -21.44
N LYS A 83 -1.42 -9.28 -21.33
CA LYS A 83 -2.49 -8.73 -22.18
C LYS A 83 -2.97 -7.35 -21.74
N ASN A 84 -2.81 -7.01 -20.46
CA ASN A 84 -3.34 -5.78 -19.89
C ASN A 84 -2.25 -4.74 -19.60
N ALA A 85 -1.06 -5.17 -19.16
CA ALA A 85 0.07 -4.30 -18.86
C ALA A 85 0.99 -4.12 -20.09
N GLY A 86 0.62 -3.18 -20.96
CA GLY A 86 1.37 -2.80 -22.17
C GLY A 86 2.30 -1.59 -21.96
N GLU A 87 2.83 -1.03 -23.04
CA GLU A 87 3.68 0.17 -22.99
C GLU A 87 2.99 1.32 -22.26
N GLY A 88 3.73 2.05 -21.43
CA GLY A 88 3.20 3.11 -20.56
C GLY A 88 2.62 2.63 -19.22
N SER A 89 2.42 1.31 -19.06
CA SER A 89 1.91 0.74 -17.81
C SER A 89 2.99 0.39 -16.80
N THR A 90 2.59 0.31 -15.53
CA THR A 90 3.38 -0.23 -14.42
C THR A 90 2.85 -1.59 -14.00
N ALA A 91 3.70 -2.62 -14.08
CA ALA A 91 3.39 -3.97 -13.63
C ALA A 91 4.06 -4.27 -12.28
N PHE A 92 3.25 -4.61 -11.27
CA PHE A 92 3.72 -5.07 -9.97
C PHE A 92 3.53 -6.59 -9.83
N ILE A 93 4.60 -7.31 -9.56
CA ILE A 93 4.60 -8.77 -9.45
C ILE A 93 5.14 -9.16 -8.08
N TYR A 94 4.32 -9.80 -7.27
CA TYR A 94 4.71 -10.24 -5.93
C TYR A 94 4.68 -11.75 -5.80
N PHE A 95 5.80 -12.34 -5.37
CA PHE A 95 5.90 -13.75 -5.03
C PHE A 95 6.11 -13.94 -3.54
N MET A 96 5.22 -14.70 -2.89
CA MET A 96 5.39 -15.24 -1.56
C MET A 96 5.36 -16.76 -1.62
N ALA A 97 6.53 -17.40 -1.60
CA ALA A 97 6.68 -18.83 -1.85
C ALA A 97 7.89 -19.39 -1.09
N HIS A 98 8.00 -20.72 -1.03
CA HIS A 98 9.26 -21.32 -0.65
C HIS A 98 10.27 -21.14 -1.79
N GLY A 99 11.55 -20.96 -1.47
CA GLY A 99 12.60 -20.88 -2.47
C GLY A 99 13.53 -22.09 -2.37
N TYR A 100 14.16 -22.43 -3.47
CA TYR A 100 15.16 -23.49 -3.53
C TYR A 100 16.42 -23.00 -4.24
N LYS A 101 17.55 -23.55 -3.80
CA LYS A 101 18.81 -23.49 -4.53
C LYS A 101 19.06 -24.85 -5.18
N ARG A 102 19.75 -24.86 -6.32
CA ARG A 102 20.29 -26.09 -6.89
C ARG A 102 21.77 -26.19 -6.53
N ASN A 103 22.24 -27.40 -6.27
CA ASN A 103 23.64 -27.61 -5.94
C ASN A 103 24.51 -27.20 -7.13
N PRO A 104 25.48 -26.31 -6.95
CA PRO A 104 26.39 -25.94 -8.02
C PRO A 104 27.28 -27.12 -8.39
N LEU A 105 27.42 -27.36 -9.68
CA LEU A 105 28.39 -28.30 -10.24
C LEU A 105 29.32 -27.49 -11.14
N PRO A 106 30.47 -26.99 -10.63
CA PRO A 106 31.39 -26.19 -11.42
C PRO A 106 31.70 -26.85 -12.78
N PRO A 107 31.66 -26.11 -13.91
CA PRO A 107 31.49 -24.66 -14.04
C PRO A 107 30.02 -24.17 -14.10
N TYR A 108 29.03 -25.06 -13.95
CA TYR A 108 27.61 -24.78 -14.10
C TYR A 108 26.94 -24.40 -12.77
N TRP A 109 26.33 -23.23 -12.73
CA TRP A 109 25.53 -22.75 -11.61
C TRP A 109 24.05 -22.74 -12.01
N PRO A 110 23.33 -23.86 -11.85
CA PRO A 110 21.92 -23.91 -12.24
C PRO A 110 21.11 -22.84 -11.48
N PRO A 111 20.15 -22.18 -12.15
CA PRO A 111 19.29 -21.21 -11.48
C PRO A 111 18.56 -21.86 -10.32
N GLY A 112 18.53 -21.16 -9.19
CA GLY A 112 17.54 -21.39 -8.14
C GLY A 112 16.14 -21.08 -8.64
N GLY A 113 15.20 -21.02 -7.70
CA GLY A 113 13.84 -20.64 -8.06
C GLY A 113 12.86 -20.70 -6.92
N LEU A 114 11.59 -20.66 -7.32
CA LEU A 114 10.44 -20.67 -6.44
C LEU A 114 9.78 -22.04 -6.48
N CYS A 115 9.56 -22.60 -5.30
CA CYS A 115 8.64 -23.70 -5.09
C CYS A 115 7.24 -23.13 -5.00
N LEU A 116 6.52 -23.23 -6.12
CA LEU A 116 5.09 -23.03 -6.14
C LEU A 116 4.39 -24.21 -5.43
N TRP A 117 3.11 -24.43 -5.65
CA TRP A 117 2.34 -25.43 -4.91
C TRP A 117 3.00 -26.82 -4.86
N GLY A 118 2.93 -27.46 -3.68
CA GLY A 118 3.33 -28.86 -3.49
C GLY A 118 4.70 -29.07 -2.83
N TYR A 119 5.31 -28.02 -2.26
CA TYR A 119 6.46 -28.15 -1.36
C TYR A 119 6.20 -29.19 -0.25
N LYS A 120 7.16 -30.10 -0.07
CA LYS A 120 7.17 -31.10 1.00
C LYS A 120 8.49 -30.99 1.76
N GLU A 121 8.40 -30.72 3.06
CA GLU A 121 9.56 -30.69 3.95
C GLU A 121 10.39 -31.99 3.80
N GLY A 122 11.69 -31.86 3.57
CA GLY A 122 12.60 -32.99 3.31
C GLY A 122 12.63 -33.52 1.87
N ASN A 123 11.64 -33.21 1.02
CA ASN A 123 11.60 -33.64 -0.40
C ASN A 123 11.80 -32.46 -1.39
N GLY A 124 11.85 -31.22 -0.90
CA GLY A 124 12.07 -30.04 -1.71
C GLY A 124 10.88 -29.66 -2.60
N CYS A 125 11.17 -28.88 -3.65
CA CYS A 125 10.24 -28.54 -4.73
C CYS A 125 9.81 -29.80 -5.50
N LEU A 126 8.52 -29.92 -5.83
CA LEU A 126 8.08 -30.83 -6.90
C LEU A 126 8.41 -30.21 -8.25
N ASP A 127 9.16 -30.92 -9.11
CA ASP A 127 9.73 -30.38 -10.36
C ASP A 127 8.71 -29.69 -11.28
N GLU A 128 7.48 -30.22 -11.39
CA GLU A 128 6.44 -29.64 -12.26
C GLU A 128 5.96 -28.24 -11.80
N ASN A 129 6.08 -27.94 -10.50
CA ASN A 129 5.71 -26.66 -9.90
C ASN A 129 6.92 -25.79 -9.54
N ALA A 130 8.14 -26.23 -9.85
CA ALA A 130 9.34 -25.42 -9.70
C ALA A 130 9.41 -24.35 -10.81
N LEU A 131 9.43 -23.07 -10.43
CA LEU A 131 9.67 -21.94 -11.32
C LEU A 131 11.11 -21.47 -11.16
N GLN A 132 11.95 -21.78 -12.15
CA GLN A 132 13.35 -21.35 -12.19
C GLN A 132 13.42 -19.86 -12.57
N TYR A 133 14.42 -19.15 -12.05
CA TYR A 133 14.53 -17.70 -12.27
C TYR A 133 14.88 -17.31 -13.70
N ASP A 134 15.61 -18.15 -14.44
CA ASP A 134 15.85 -17.97 -15.88
C ASP A 134 14.53 -18.01 -16.67
N VAL A 135 13.68 -19.00 -16.39
CA VAL A 135 12.35 -19.12 -17.01
C VAL A 135 11.46 -17.94 -16.64
N LEU A 136 11.55 -17.43 -15.41
CA LEU A 136 10.83 -16.21 -15.03
C LEU A 136 11.40 -14.98 -15.75
N GLY A 137 12.72 -14.91 -15.95
CA GLY A 137 13.37 -13.88 -16.76
C GLY A 137 12.79 -13.82 -18.17
N ASP A 138 12.69 -14.97 -18.86
CA ASP A 138 12.06 -15.08 -20.18
C ASP A 138 10.62 -14.54 -20.17
N TRP A 139 9.86 -14.81 -19.10
CA TRP A 139 8.49 -14.28 -18.98
C TRP A 139 8.49 -12.76 -18.85
N LEU A 140 9.40 -12.19 -18.05
CA LEU A 140 9.51 -10.73 -17.91
C LEU A 140 9.94 -10.06 -19.22
N ASP A 141 10.74 -10.72 -20.06
CA ASP A 141 11.15 -10.19 -21.38
C ASP A 141 9.97 -10.08 -22.37
N ASP A 142 8.96 -10.94 -22.19
CA ASP A 142 7.70 -10.89 -22.95
C ASP A 142 6.75 -9.77 -22.47
N LEU A 143 6.91 -9.28 -21.24
CA LEU A 143 6.05 -8.24 -20.66
C LEU A 143 6.46 -6.85 -21.20
N LYS A 144 5.48 -6.11 -21.72
CA LYS A 144 5.71 -4.80 -22.39
C LYS A 144 5.42 -3.58 -21.53
N ALA A 145 5.11 -3.79 -20.25
CA ALA A 145 5.03 -2.72 -19.27
C ALA A 145 6.33 -1.91 -19.26
N SER A 146 6.21 -0.58 -19.21
CA SER A 146 7.38 0.32 -19.17
C SER A 146 8.11 0.21 -17.84
N ASN A 147 7.35 -0.02 -16.76
CA ASN A 147 7.86 -0.17 -15.40
C ASN A 147 7.47 -1.54 -14.88
N ILE A 148 8.43 -2.36 -14.44
CA ILE A 148 8.18 -3.70 -13.91
C ILE A 148 8.84 -3.83 -12.54
N VAL A 149 8.03 -3.89 -11.49
CA VAL A 149 8.50 -4.15 -10.13
C VAL A 149 8.24 -5.60 -9.76
N VAL A 150 9.30 -6.35 -9.45
CA VAL A 150 9.21 -7.73 -9.00
C VAL A 150 9.72 -7.86 -7.58
N ILE A 151 8.86 -8.30 -6.67
CA ILE A 151 9.22 -8.51 -5.27
C ILE A 151 9.11 -9.99 -4.94
N ILE A 152 10.21 -10.58 -4.46
CA ILE A 152 10.32 -12.01 -4.18
C ILE A 152 10.61 -12.23 -2.69
N SER A 153 9.60 -12.72 -1.99
CA SER A 153 9.66 -13.16 -0.60
C SER A 153 9.81 -14.69 -0.55
N SER A 154 11.06 -15.15 -0.55
CA SER A 154 11.41 -16.57 -0.45
C SER A 154 12.84 -16.76 0.05
N CYS A 155 13.16 -17.96 0.56
CA CYS A 155 14.55 -18.36 0.80
C CYS A 155 15.37 -18.27 -0.50
N TYR A 156 16.65 -17.91 -0.40
CA TYR A 156 17.59 -17.86 -1.52
C TYR A 156 17.16 -16.92 -2.66
N SER A 157 16.27 -15.96 -2.38
CA SER A 157 15.64 -15.11 -3.39
C SER A 157 16.65 -14.20 -4.10
N GLY A 158 17.76 -13.83 -3.45
CA GLY A 158 18.83 -13.04 -4.05
C GLY A 158 19.46 -13.64 -5.31
N ASP A 159 19.31 -14.95 -5.57
CA ASP A 159 19.76 -15.57 -6.82
C ASP A 159 18.96 -15.06 -8.03
N ALA A 160 17.70 -14.63 -7.82
CA ALA A 160 16.81 -14.10 -8.86
C ALA A 160 17.39 -12.87 -9.56
N ILE A 161 18.08 -12.00 -8.81
CA ILE A 161 18.68 -10.77 -9.35
C ILE A 161 19.60 -11.07 -10.53
N ARG A 162 20.22 -12.26 -10.64
CA ARG A 162 21.09 -12.58 -11.80
C ARG A 162 20.32 -12.79 -13.10
N TYR A 163 19.05 -13.16 -13.01
CA TYR A 163 18.24 -13.61 -14.15
C TYR A 163 17.11 -12.64 -14.50
N LEU A 164 16.68 -11.82 -13.54
CA LEU A 164 15.51 -10.95 -13.72
C LEU A 164 15.87 -9.51 -14.12
N LYS A 165 17.17 -9.17 -14.20
CA LYS A 165 17.60 -7.84 -14.65
C LYS A 165 17.08 -7.56 -16.05
N GLY A 166 16.68 -6.31 -16.28
CA GLY A 166 16.23 -5.82 -17.55
C GLY A 166 15.92 -4.34 -17.45
N GLU A 167 15.90 -3.65 -18.59
CA GLU A 167 15.50 -2.24 -18.66
C GLU A 167 14.09 -2.04 -18.11
N GLY A 168 13.87 -0.95 -17.37
CA GLY A 168 12.59 -0.61 -16.76
C GLY A 168 12.18 -1.54 -15.61
N ARG A 169 13.13 -2.26 -14.98
CA ARG A 169 12.82 -3.20 -13.90
C ARG A 169 13.46 -2.84 -12.57
N VAL A 170 12.68 -3.03 -11.50
CA VAL A 170 13.14 -3.02 -10.11
C VAL A 170 12.87 -4.39 -9.51
N ILE A 171 13.91 -5.05 -9.02
CA ILE A 171 13.86 -6.40 -8.45
C ILE A 171 14.23 -6.33 -6.98
N ILE A 172 13.29 -6.67 -6.10
CA ILE A 172 13.49 -6.68 -4.65
C ILE A 172 13.41 -8.12 -4.14
N THR A 173 14.41 -8.56 -3.40
CA THR A 173 14.48 -9.91 -2.82
C THR A 173 14.55 -9.85 -1.30
N SER A 174 13.96 -10.84 -0.62
CA SER A 174 13.95 -10.87 0.85
C SER A 174 15.25 -11.32 1.51
N THR A 175 16.15 -11.94 0.73
CA THR A 175 17.40 -12.50 1.24
C THR A 175 18.52 -12.36 0.22
N LYS A 176 19.75 -12.61 0.68
CA LYS A 176 20.87 -13.00 -0.20
C LYS A 176 20.62 -14.35 -0.88
N TRP A 177 21.40 -14.62 -1.92
CA TRP A 177 21.31 -15.87 -2.71
C TRP A 177 21.62 -17.14 -1.91
N ASP A 178 22.38 -17.04 -0.81
CA ASP A 178 22.82 -18.14 0.05
C ASP A 178 22.11 -18.18 1.42
N GLU A 179 21.07 -17.36 1.59
CA GLU A 179 20.42 -17.11 2.88
C GLU A 179 18.96 -17.58 2.92
N MET A 180 18.50 -18.03 4.09
CA MET A 180 17.09 -18.39 4.30
C MET A 180 16.25 -17.16 4.63
N SER A 181 14.99 -17.16 4.18
CA SER A 181 14.07 -16.07 4.49
C SER A 181 13.37 -16.35 5.80
N TYR A 182 13.23 -15.32 6.61
CA TYR A 182 12.44 -15.35 7.83
C TYR A 182 11.13 -14.58 7.64
N SER A 183 10.23 -14.68 8.62
CA SER A 183 8.89 -14.10 8.53
C SER A 183 8.90 -12.56 8.52
N GLU A 184 10.01 -11.90 8.85
CA GLU A 184 10.10 -10.44 8.98
C GLU A 184 9.89 -9.70 7.65
N VAL A 185 10.51 -10.14 6.54
CA VAL A 185 10.35 -9.45 5.22
C VAL A 185 8.94 -9.61 4.66
N SER A 186 8.36 -10.80 4.80
CA SER A 186 6.95 -11.04 4.42
C SER A 186 5.97 -10.26 5.31
N SER A 187 6.38 -9.79 6.49
CA SER A 187 5.57 -8.92 7.35
C SER A 187 5.84 -7.42 7.18
N SER A 188 7.04 -7.02 6.79
CA SER A 188 7.39 -5.60 6.59
C SER A 188 6.94 -5.08 5.23
N LEU A 189 6.94 -5.92 4.19
CA LEU A 189 6.54 -5.49 2.85
C LEU A 189 5.08 -4.99 2.76
N PRO A 190 4.07 -5.69 3.34
CA PRO A 190 2.73 -5.12 3.35
C PRO A 190 2.70 -3.78 4.08
N ASP A 191 3.38 -3.66 5.22
CA ASP A 191 3.44 -2.41 5.97
C ASP A 191 4.15 -1.28 5.20
N ALA A 192 5.15 -1.61 4.37
CA ALA A 192 5.93 -0.65 3.57
C ALA A 192 5.06 0.09 2.55
N ILE A 193 4.16 -0.62 1.84
CA ILE A 193 3.29 -0.02 0.80
C ILE A 193 2.41 1.11 1.36
N PHE A 194 2.08 1.07 2.66
CA PHE A 194 1.25 2.08 3.32
C PHE A 194 2.04 3.09 4.16
N LYS A 195 3.21 2.69 4.68
CA LYS A 195 3.94 3.46 5.69
C LYS A 195 5.28 4.01 5.20
N ALA A 196 5.79 3.61 4.04
CA ALA A 196 7.16 3.91 3.64
C ALA A 196 7.45 5.42 3.65
N ASP A 197 6.56 6.26 3.12
CA ASP A 197 6.79 7.70 3.09
C ASP A 197 6.67 8.33 4.50
N ASN A 198 5.66 7.94 5.29
CA ASN A 198 5.49 8.35 6.70
C ASN A 198 6.57 7.80 7.67
N PHE A 199 7.32 6.78 7.27
CA PHE A 199 8.32 6.12 8.12
C PHE A 199 9.57 6.99 8.33
N TYR A 200 9.89 7.89 7.41
CA TYR A 200 11.14 8.64 7.43
C TYR A 200 11.14 9.87 8.34
N GLY A 201 10.50 9.76 9.51
CA GLY A 201 10.38 10.75 10.57
C GLY A 201 11.63 11.10 11.38
N ASN A 202 12.85 10.61 11.08
CA ASN A 202 14.09 11.08 11.75
C ASN A 202 15.45 10.54 11.23
N LYS A 203 15.51 9.71 10.17
CA LYS A 203 16.79 9.09 9.72
C LYS A 203 16.98 8.95 8.19
N GLY A 204 16.38 9.85 7.40
CA GLY A 204 16.76 10.20 6.01
C GLY A 204 16.84 9.07 4.99
N LYS A 205 15.90 9.05 4.02
CA LYS A 205 16.06 8.53 2.64
C LYS A 205 14.77 8.59 1.80
N GLY A 206 13.58 8.59 2.40
CA GLY A 206 12.32 8.85 1.66
C GLY A 206 12.15 10.32 1.29
N LYS A 207 11.49 10.59 0.17
CA LYS A 207 11.39 11.94 -0.42
C LYS A 207 10.40 12.84 0.30
N ARG A 208 9.41 12.29 1.02
CA ARG A 208 8.31 13.06 1.63
C ARG A 208 7.62 13.93 0.60
N ASP A 209 7.33 13.32 -0.53
CA ASP A 209 6.64 13.93 -1.66
C ASP A 209 5.21 13.40 -1.81
N GLY A 210 4.72 12.60 -0.84
CA GLY A 210 3.39 12.02 -0.85
C GLY A 210 3.29 10.74 -1.68
N PHE A 211 4.36 10.35 -2.37
CA PHE A 211 4.44 9.12 -3.13
C PHE A 211 5.27 8.07 -2.39
N VAL A 212 5.02 6.80 -2.73
CA VAL A 212 5.80 5.67 -2.24
C VAL A 212 6.34 4.90 -3.43
N SER A 213 7.66 4.91 -3.58
CA SER A 213 8.35 4.17 -4.64
C SER A 213 8.73 2.73 -4.25
N ALA A 214 9.10 1.92 -5.23
CA ALA A 214 9.68 0.60 -5.00
C ALA A 214 10.98 0.66 -4.16
N GLU A 215 11.80 1.68 -4.38
CA GLU A 215 13.06 1.93 -3.69
C GLU A 215 12.84 2.33 -2.22
N GLU A 216 11.80 3.12 -1.96
CA GLU A 216 11.37 3.45 -0.60
C GLU A 216 10.80 2.24 0.13
N ILE A 217 10.00 1.41 -0.56
CA ILE A 217 9.54 0.12 -0.05
C ILE A 217 10.73 -0.77 0.31
N TYR A 218 11.75 -0.85 -0.54
CA TYR A 218 12.97 -1.58 -0.24
C TYR A 218 13.67 -1.04 1.01
N THR A 219 13.84 0.28 1.10
CA THR A 219 14.58 0.90 2.21
C THR A 219 13.84 0.70 3.55
N TYR A 220 12.50 0.78 3.55
CA TYR A 220 11.68 0.39 4.70
C TYR A 220 11.90 -1.07 5.08
N CYS A 221 11.85 -1.96 4.08
CA CYS A 221 12.02 -3.39 4.30
C CYS A 221 13.41 -3.73 4.85
N GLU A 222 14.47 -3.11 4.32
CA GLU A 222 15.86 -3.27 4.79
C GLU A 222 15.97 -2.87 6.26
N TYR A 223 15.44 -1.70 6.64
CA TYR A 223 15.51 -1.20 8.02
C TYR A 223 14.80 -2.12 9.02
N HIS A 224 13.63 -2.63 8.65
CA HIS A 224 12.80 -3.47 9.52
C HIS A 224 13.19 -4.94 9.53
N THR A 225 14.18 -5.35 8.73
CA THR A 225 14.62 -6.73 8.64
C THR A 225 15.93 -6.93 9.39
N ILE A 226 15.92 -7.80 10.40
CA ILE A 226 17.09 -8.06 11.27
C ILE A 226 17.77 -9.40 10.94
N LYS A 227 17.00 -10.42 10.53
CA LYS A 227 17.48 -11.80 10.39
C LYS A 227 17.87 -12.21 8.97
N SER A 228 17.52 -11.41 7.98
CA SER A 228 17.93 -11.61 6.60
C SER A 228 18.40 -10.29 5.98
N HIS A 229 18.98 -10.38 4.80
CA HIS A 229 19.50 -9.22 4.08
C HIS A 229 18.73 -9.04 2.76
N PRO A 230 17.66 -8.22 2.77
CA PRO A 230 16.98 -7.85 1.54
C PRO A 230 17.95 -7.23 0.53
N GLN A 231 17.70 -7.47 -0.76
CA GLN A 231 18.49 -6.86 -1.84
C GLN A 231 17.56 -6.14 -2.82
N ILE A 232 18.08 -5.11 -3.45
CA ILE A 232 17.46 -4.43 -4.58
C ILE A 232 18.39 -4.47 -5.79
N TRP A 233 17.81 -4.64 -6.96
CA TRP A 233 18.41 -4.25 -8.22
C TRP A 233 17.45 -3.31 -8.93
N ASP A 234 17.98 -2.21 -9.43
CA ASP A 234 17.24 -1.17 -10.12
C ASP A 234 17.96 -0.87 -11.43
N SER A 235 17.21 -0.89 -12.53
CA SER A 235 17.73 -0.55 -13.86
C SER A 235 18.05 0.92 -14.01
N ASP A 236 17.37 1.80 -13.27
CA ASP A 236 17.51 3.25 -13.35
C ASP A 236 17.32 3.93 -11.98
N PRO A 237 18.38 3.95 -11.14
CA PRO A 237 18.33 4.52 -9.79
C PRO A 237 18.04 6.03 -9.71
N GLU A 238 18.04 6.75 -10.83
CA GLU A 238 17.68 8.17 -10.86
C GLU A 238 16.16 8.36 -11.04
N ASN A 239 15.46 7.35 -11.55
CA ASN A 239 14.03 7.39 -11.86
C ASN A 239 13.28 6.30 -11.08
N GLU A 240 12.84 6.65 -9.88
CA GLU A 240 12.10 5.77 -8.98
C GLU A 240 10.73 5.38 -9.53
N ILE A 241 10.32 4.12 -9.32
CA ILE A 241 9.00 3.63 -9.77
C ILE A 241 7.99 3.81 -8.64
N VAL A 242 7.10 4.80 -8.78
CA VAL A 242 6.00 5.08 -7.85
C VAL A 242 4.97 3.96 -7.86
N LEU A 243 4.62 3.43 -6.69
CA LEU A 243 3.65 2.34 -6.50
C LEU A 243 2.46 2.73 -5.64
N ALA A 244 2.53 3.81 -4.89
CA ALA A 244 1.41 4.32 -4.10
C ALA A 244 1.49 5.85 -3.98
N CYS A 245 0.32 6.45 -3.80
CA CYS A 245 0.13 7.85 -3.44
C CYS A 245 -0.57 7.85 -2.09
N LEU A 246 0.08 8.43 -1.09
CA LEU A 246 -0.45 8.50 0.27
C LEU A 246 -1.67 9.42 0.31
N LYS A 247 -2.52 9.16 1.30
CA LYS A 247 -3.68 10.01 1.60
C LYS A 247 -3.29 11.05 2.65
N PRO A 248 -3.97 12.21 2.69
CA PRO A 248 -3.72 13.21 3.70
C PRO A 248 -4.02 12.61 5.08
N LEU A 249 -3.23 12.96 6.09
CA LEU A 249 -3.51 12.59 7.47
C LEU A 249 -4.57 13.54 8.02
N VAL A 250 -5.52 12.99 8.79
CA VAL A 250 -6.62 13.73 9.39
C VAL A 250 -6.88 13.22 10.80
N ASP A 251 -6.97 14.14 11.75
CA ASP A 251 -7.37 13.86 13.12
C ASP A 251 -8.30 14.97 13.62
N ILE A 252 -9.46 14.60 14.18
CA ILE A 252 -10.29 15.51 14.96
C ILE A 252 -9.63 15.72 16.33
N ILE A 253 -9.06 16.90 16.52
CA ILE A 253 -8.41 17.31 17.78
C ILE A 253 -9.45 17.74 18.82
N THR A 254 -10.54 18.34 18.38
CA THR A 254 -11.67 18.70 19.26
C THR A 254 -12.97 18.48 18.52
N PRO A 255 -13.98 17.84 19.13
CA PRO A 255 -13.95 17.21 20.46
C PRO A 255 -13.11 15.91 20.46
N GLU A 256 -12.38 15.66 21.55
CA GLU A 256 -11.81 14.34 21.83
C GLU A 256 -12.90 13.40 22.37
N ALA A 257 -12.70 12.08 22.30
CA ALA A 257 -13.58 11.09 22.90
C ALA A 257 -13.53 11.09 24.44
N ASN A 258 -14.60 10.61 25.08
CA ASN A 258 -14.73 10.47 26.54
C ASN A 258 -14.56 11.78 27.32
N ARG A 259 -14.93 12.92 26.75
CA ARG A 259 -14.82 14.25 27.38
C ARG A 259 -16.19 14.89 27.61
N LEU A 260 -16.26 15.72 28.63
CA LEU A 260 -17.36 16.66 28.84
C LEU A 260 -16.91 18.06 28.42
N TYR A 261 -17.62 18.63 27.45
CA TYR A 261 -17.45 20.02 27.04
C TYR A 261 -18.65 20.85 27.47
N ILE A 262 -18.41 22.04 28.03
CA ILE A 262 -19.45 23.00 28.40
C ILE A 262 -19.06 24.38 27.84
N PHE A 263 -19.89 24.94 26.97
CA PHE A 263 -19.67 26.22 26.27
C PHE A 263 -18.25 26.33 25.68
N ASP A 264 -17.89 25.35 24.84
CA ASP A 264 -16.59 25.26 24.15
C ASP A 264 -15.36 25.05 25.07
N ARG A 265 -15.58 24.67 26.32
CA ARG A 265 -14.52 24.38 27.29
C ARG A 265 -14.53 22.92 27.71
N GLU A 266 -13.40 22.23 27.57
CA GLU A 266 -13.21 20.92 28.18
C GLU A 266 -13.24 21.05 29.71
N ILE A 267 -14.09 20.24 30.35
CA ILE A 267 -14.29 20.25 31.80
C ILE A 267 -13.56 19.08 32.45
N MET A 268 -13.79 17.87 31.94
CA MET A 268 -13.23 16.64 32.49
C MET A 268 -13.36 15.47 31.52
N THR A 269 -12.58 14.42 31.79
CA THR A 269 -12.82 13.07 31.25
C THR A 269 -14.02 12.44 31.95
N ILE A 270 -14.87 11.76 31.19
CA ILE A 270 -16.06 11.05 31.68
C ILE A 270 -15.93 9.55 31.44
N PRO A 271 -16.55 8.69 32.27
CA PRO A 271 -16.54 7.24 32.09
C PRO A 271 -17.56 6.79 31.02
N ALA A 272 -17.59 7.47 29.87
CA ALA A 272 -18.45 7.17 28.72
C ALA A 272 -17.59 7.08 27.46
N THR A 273 -18.06 6.35 26.45
CA THR A 273 -17.36 6.20 25.15
C THR A 273 -17.56 7.39 24.22
N ASP A 274 -18.72 8.05 24.30
CA ASP A 274 -19.02 9.23 23.50
C ASP A 274 -18.86 10.49 24.38
N SER A 275 -18.36 11.56 23.78
CA SER A 275 -18.25 12.84 24.48
C SER A 275 -19.60 13.54 24.61
N ILE A 276 -19.78 14.25 25.72
CA ILE A 276 -20.98 15.05 25.97
C ILE A 276 -20.63 16.52 25.75
N ILE A 277 -21.41 17.19 24.92
CA ILE A 277 -21.22 18.60 24.57
C ILE A 277 -22.44 19.39 25.01
N VAL A 278 -22.26 20.33 25.93
CA VAL A 278 -23.29 21.28 26.36
C VAL A 278 -22.96 22.65 25.80
N GLY A 279 -23.81 23.18 24.93
CA GLY A 279 -23.59 24.49 24.30
C GLY A 279 -22.93 24.43 22.91
N PRO A 280 -22.41 25.58 22.42
CA PRO A 280 -21.58 25.61 21.21
C PRO A 280 -20.24 24.91 21.45
N ILE A 281 -19.64 24.40 20.38
CA ILE A 281 -18.32 23.76 20.37
C ILE A 281 -17.55 24.16 19.11
N THR A 282 -16.25 24.36 19.24
CA THR A 282 -15.32 24.55 18.11
C THR A 282 -14.70 23.21 17.77
N ILE A 283 -14.99 22.72 16.56
CA ILE A 283 -14.38 21.53 16.01
C ILE A 283 -13.04 21.94 15.41
N ILE A 284 -11.95 21.31 15.86
CA ILE A 284 -10.58 21.60 15.43
C ILE A 284 -10.02 20.33 14.79
N VAL A 285 -9.42 20.48 13.62
CA VAL A 285 -8.87 19.38 12.83
C VAL A 285 -7.38 19.62 12.60
N SER A 286 -6.58 18.57 12.82
CA SER A 286 -5.22 18.49 12.32
C SER A 286 -5.27 17.80 10.96
N ALA A 287 -4.78 18.48 9.93
CA ALA A 287 -4.72 17.94 8.58
C ALA A 287 -3.32 18.19 8.03
N THR A 288 -2.65 17.15 7.56
CA THR A 288 -1.29 17.27 7.02
C THR A 288 -1.11 16.38 5.81
N ASP A 289 -0.48 16.92 4.79
CA ASP A 289 -0.14 16.23 3.56
C ASP A 289 1.10 16.89 2.95
N PRO A 290 2.08 16.15 2.38
CA PRO A 290 3.28 16.75 1.81
C PRO A 290 3.02 17.75 0.67
N GLU A 291 1.97 17.51 -0.12
CA GLU A 291 1.53 18.35 -1.24
C GLU A 291 0.64 19.52 -0.77
N GLY A 292 0.29 19.51 0.51
CA GLY A 292 -0.54 20.51 1.16
C GLY A 292 -2.03 20.21 1.07
N ILE A 293 -2.77 20.78 2.02
CA ILE A 293 -4.21 20.59 2.13
C ILE A 293 -4.94 21.62 1.27
N ARG A 294 -5.84 21.14 0.42
CA ARG A 294 -6.72 21.98 -0.40
C ARG A 294 -7.89 22.52 0.40
N ASN A 295 -8.58 21.65 1.12
CA ASN A 295 -9.68 22.03 2.01
C ASN A 295 -10.08 20.92 2.99
N VAL A 296 -10.77 21.31 4.06
CA VAL A 296 -11.36 20.42 5.07
C VAL A 296 -12.86 20.68 5.15
N GLU A 297 -13.65 19.66 4.81
CA GLU A 297 -15.09 19.68 4.91
C GLU A 297 -15.56 19.12 6.25
N PHE A 298 -16.49 19.82 6.90
CA PHE A 298 -17.07 19.45 8.19
C PHE A 298 -18.52 19.06 8.00
N TYR A 299 -18.88 17.87 8.48
CA TYR A 299 -20.19 17.27 8.35
C TYR A 299 -20.78 16.94 9.73
N ILE A 300 -22.08 17.16 9.88
CA ILE A 300 -22.88 16.65 10.99
C ILE A 300 -23.92 15.71 10.42
N ASP A 301 -23.94 14.45 10.87
CA ASP A 301 -24.88 13.42 10.41
C ASP A 301 -24.91 13.27 8.87
N ASN A 302 -23.73 13.35 8.25
CA ASN A 302 -23.51 13.35 6.80
C ASN A 302 -24.04 14.58 6.03
N GLU A 303 -24.50 15.63 6.71
CA GLU A 303 -24.81 16.92 6.09
C GLU A 303 -23.60 17.85 6.14
N LEU A 304 -23.16 18.38 4.99
CA LEU A 304 -22.05 19.34 4.92
C LEU A 304 -22.45 20.66 5.60
N LYS A 305 -21.69 21.06 6.62
CA LYS A 305 -21.94 22.28 7.39
C LYS A 305 -20.92 23.39 7.15
N TYR A 306 -19.66 23.04 6.92
CA TYR A 306 -18.60 24.02 6.72
C TYR A 306 -17.49 23.47 5.81
N ASN A 307 -16.79 24.38 5.15
CA ASN A 307 -15.63 24.06 4.32
C ASN A 307 -14.52 25.06 4.61
N ALA A 308 -13.43 24.58 5.22
CA ALA A 308 -12.24 25.38 5.54
C ALA A 308 -11.19 25.21 4.44
N THR A 309 -10.73 26.29 3.84
CA THR A 309 -9.70 26.27 2.79
C THR A 309 -8.33 26.78 3.25
N GLU A 310 -8.22 27.21 4.51
CA GLU A 310 -7.01 27.80 5.09
C GLU A 310 -6.87 27.38 6.56
N GLU A 311 -5.63 27.33 7.05
CA GLU A 311 -5.34 27.09 8.47
C GLU A 311 -5.65 28.31 9.36
N PRO A 312 -6.07 28.09 10.62
CA PRO A 312 -6.31 26.80 11.26
C PRO A 312 -7.64 26.17 10.80
N TYR A 313 -7.62 24.87 10.46
CA TYR A 313 -8.82 24.13 10.06
C TYR A 313 -9.75 23.94 11.25
N SER A 314 -10.72 24.83 11.38
CA SER A 314 -11.65 24.85 12.48
C SER A 314 -13.03 25.36 12.08
N TRP A 315 -14.06 24.86 12.78
CA TRP A 315 -15.43 25.29 12.59
C TRP A 315 -16.16 25.35 13.93
N ARG A 316 -16.78 26.50 14.22
CA ARG A 316 -17.60 26.67 15.41
C ARG A 316 -19.04 26.23 15.17
N TRP A 317 -19.41 25.08 15.72
CA TRP A 317 -20.77 24.57 15.71
C TRP A 317 -21.60 25.17 16.84
N SER A 318 -22.39 26.20 16.51
CA SER A 318 -23.24 26.92 17.46
C SER A 318 -24.74 26.63 17.36
N GLU A 319 -25.15 25.76 16.45
CA GLU A 319 -26.55 25.43 16.23
C GLU A 319 -27.12 24.64 17.42
N PHE A 320 -28.39 24.92 17.74
CA PHE A 320 -29.15 24.14 18.72
C PHE A 320 -29.31 22.72 18.19
N SER A 321 -28.88 21.73 18.97
CA SER A 321 -29.15 20.32 18.68
C SER A 321 -29.14 19.49 19.95
N ILE A 322 -29.99 18.47 20.00
CA ILE A 322 -30.11 17.55 21.12
C ILE A 322 -30.07 16.12 20.59
N GLY A 323 -29.20 15.31 21.19
CA GLY A 323 -29.11 13.88 20.92
C GLY A 323 -27.72 13.46 20.47
N TYR A 324 -27.64 12.24 19.95
CA TYR A 324 -26.41 11.72 19.37
C TYR A 324 -26.22 12.27 17.97
N HIS A 325 -25.00 12.70 17.68
CA HIS A 325 -24.58 13.14 16.37
C HIS A 325 -23.23 12.51 16.01
N THR A 326 -23.02 12.30 14.72
CA THR A 326 -21.70 11.97 14.18
C THR A 326 -21.11 13.21 13.53
N ILE A 327 -20.00 13.68 14.10
CA ILE A 327 -19.13 14.65 13.45
C ILE A 327 -18.24 13.85 12.50
N LYS A 328 -18.22 14.23 11.23
CA LYS A 328 -17.31 13.69 10.22
C LYS A 328 -16.55 14.84 9.60
N VAL A 329 -15.25 14.69 9.45
CA VAL A 329 -14.40 15.63 8.72
C VAL A 329 -13.78 14.91 7.53
N VAL A 330 -13.75 15.57 6.38
CA VAL A 330 -13.12 15.04 5.17
C VAL A 330 -12.07 16.04 4.72
N VAL A 331 -10.83 15.61 4.70
CA VAL A 331 -9.68 16.41 4.27
C VAL A 331 -9.37 16.06 2.83
N TYR A 332 -9.15 17.06 1.99
CA TYR A 332 -8.66 16.88 0.63
C TYR A 332 -7.31 17.57 0.48
N ASP A 333 -6.35 16.89 -0.14
CA ASP A 333 -5.08 17.48 -0.52
C ASP A 333 -5.15 18.19 -1.89
N ASN A 334 -4.00 18.70 -2.32
CA ASN A 334 -3.82 19.36 -3.62
C ASN A 334 -3.60 18.39 -4.79
N THR A 335 -3.47 17.09 -4.52
CA THR A 335 -3.25 16.05 -5.51
C THR A 335 -4.59 15.63 -6.13
N GLN A 336 -4.66 15.67 -7.46
CA GLN A 336 -5.79 15.13 -8.20
C GLN A 336 -5.29 14.06 -9.17
N ILE A 337 -5.91 12.88 -9.10
CA ILE A 337 -5.71 11.84 -10.09
C ILE A 337 -7.10 11.47 -10.64
N ASP A 338 -7.25 11.71 -11.94
CA ASP A 338 -8.52 11.69 -12.67
C ASP A 338 -9.61 12.58 -12.04
N TYR A 339 -10.71 11.96 -11.61
CA TYR A 339 -11.90 12.61 -11.07
C TYR A 339 -11.92 12.62 -9.54
N TYR A 340 -11.02 11.89 -8.88
CA TYR A 340 -11.02 11.73 -7.43
C TYR A 340 -10.00 12.69 -6.81
N ALA A 341 -10.47 13.54 -5.91
CA ALA A 341 -9.57 14.24 -4.99
C ALA A 341 -9.13 13.23 -3.92
N TYR A 342 -7.84 13.17 -3.63
CA TYR A 342 -7.34 12.34 -2.54
C TYR A 342 -7.89 12.88 -1.24
N SER A 343 -8.49 12.01 -0.45
CA SER A 343 -9.17 12.40 0.76
C SER A 343 -9.09 11.34 1.83
N SER A 344 -8.95 11.81 3.06
CA SER A 344 -9.13 11.00 4.25
C SER A 344 -10.27 11.58 5.07
N GLU A 345 -10.89 10.72 5.87
CA GLU A 345 -11.93 11.14 6.79
C GLU A 345 -11.63 10.66 8.21
N ASP A 346 -12.05 11.47 9.17
CA ASP A 346 -12.13 11.08 10.58
C ASP A 346 -13.55 11.34 11.09
N THR A 347 -13.98 10.51 12.04
CA THR A 347 -15.34 10.56 12.59
C THR A 347 -15.34 10.39 14.10
N ILE A 348 -16.14 11.20 14.78
CA ILE A 348 -16.41 11.04 16.19
C ILE A 348 -17.91 11.13 16.46
N ARG A 349 -18.42 10.19 17.27
CA ARG A 349 -19.78 10.26 17.78
C ARG A 349 -19.80 10.98 19.11
N ILE A 350 -20.74 11.91 19.25
CA ILE A 350 -20.94 12.71 20.45
C ILE A 350 -22.41 12.75 20.84
N PHE A 351 -22.69 13.09 22.08
CA PHE A 351 -24.01 13.51 22.53
C PHE A 351 -24.02 15.03 22.73
N LYS A 352 -24.81 15.75 21.94
CA LYS A 352 -24.98 17.19 22.09
C LYS A 352 -26.25 17.47 22.89
N TYR A 353 -26.16 18.43 23.81
CA TYR A 353 -27.28 18.95 24.57
C TYR A 353 -27.16 20.46 24.63
N PHE A 354 -27.68 21.14 23.62
CA PHE A 354 -28.00 22.58 23.60
C PHE A 354 -28.24 23.02 22.18
#